data_AF-A0A957M5P2-F1
#
_entry.id   AF-A0A957M5P2-F1
#
_cell.length_a   1.000
_cell.length_b   1.000
_cell.length_c   1.000
_cell.angle_alpha   90.00
_cell.angle_beta   90.00
_cell.angle_gamma   90.00
#
_symmetry.space_group_name_H-M   'P 1'
#
loop_
_entity.id
_entity.type
_entity.pdbx_description
1 polymer ?
#
loop_
_entity_poly.entity_id
_entity_poly.type
_entity_poly.pdbx_seq_one_letter_code
_entity_poly.pdbx_strand_id
1 'polypeptide(L)' 'MLLAGDIGGTKTHLAVFSLAEGPRRPVAEEIFPSASYANLADMVREFQTKTNLPIEYASFDVAGPVVGG' A
#
# COMPACT_ATOMS: atom_id res chain seq x y z
N MET A 1 4.30 0.09 12.41
CA MET A 1 4.40 0.58 11.02
C MET A 1 3.02 0.51 10.36
N LEU A 2 2.61 1.56 9.67
CA LEU A 2 1.34 1.66 8.93
C LEU A 2 1.60 1.52 7.43
N LEU A 3 1.01 0.53 6.77
CA LEU A 3 0.90 0.49 5.32
C LEU A 3 -0.28 1.37 4.88
N ALA A 4 -0.04 2.37 4.05
CA ALA A 4 -1.07 3.10 3.35
C ALA A 4 -1.06 2.67 1.88
N GLY A 5 -2.24 2.49 1.29
CA GLY A 5 -2.39 2.26 -0.14
C GLY A 5 -3.45 3.15 -0.77
N ASP A 6 -3.15 3.73 -1.93
CA ASP A 6 -4.11 4.37 -2.82
C ASP A 6 -4.31 3.45 -4.02
N ILE A 7 -5.51 2.87 -4.12
CA ILE A 7 -5.86 1.83 -5.07
C ILE A 7 -6.69 2.44 -6.21
N GLY A 8 -6.02 2.70 -7.33
CA GLY A 8 -6.65 3.15 -8.56
C GLY A 8 -6.75 2.06 -9.64
N GLY A 9 -7.58 2.30 -10.65
CA GLY A 9 -7.76 1.37 -11.77
C GLY A 9 -6.52 1.19 -12.64
N THR A 10 -5.63 2.19 -12.72
CA THR A 10 -4.41 2.14 -13.54
C THR A 10 -3.14 1.99 -12.70
N LYS A 11 -3.10 2.64 -11.55
CA LYS A 11 -1.94 2.68 -10.65
C LYS A 11 -2.40 2.42 -9.23
N THR A 12 -1.56 1.75 -8.47
CA THR A 12 -1.69 1.61 -7.03
C THR A 12 -0.42 2.17 -6.39
N HIS A 13 -0.57 3.07 -5.43
CA HIS A 13 0.54 3.65 -4.69
C HIS A 13 0.57 3.04 -3.28
N LEU A 14 1.67 2.39 -2.92
CA LEU A 14 1.87 1.82 -1.59
C LEU A 14 2.97 2.57 -0.86
N ALA A 15 2.77 2.84 0.42
CA ALA A 15 3.77 3.47 1.27
C ALA A 15 3.70 2.94 2.71
N VAL A 16 4.85 2.79 3.36
CA VAL A 16 4.94 2.44 4.78
C VAL A 16 5.35 3.67 5.58
N PHE A 17 4.63 3.94 6.67
CA PHE A 17 4.89 5.05 7.58
C PHE A 17 5.25 4.53 8.98
N SER A 18 6.15 5.24 9.64
CA SER A 18 6.43 5.05 11.06
C SER A 18 5.83 6.20 11.87
N LEU A 19 5.48 5.94 13.13
CA LEU A 19 5.04 6.99 14.04
C LEU A 19 6.16 8.00 14.34
N ALA A 20 7.42 7.55 14.30
CA ALA A 20 8.58 8.38 14.60
C ALA A 20 8.85 9.44 13.51
N GLU A 21 8.74 9.06 12.23
CA GLU A 21 8.96 9.98 11.10
C GLU A 21 7.71 10.82 10.77
N GLY A 22 6.55 10.35 11.23
CA GLY A 22 5.26 10.99 11.00
C GLY A 22 4.67 10.73 9.60
N PRO A 23 3.46 11.24 9.32
CA PRO A 23 2.69 10.86 8.13
C PRO A 23 3.17 11.52 6.83
N ARG A 24 4.13 12.44 6.88
CA ARG A 24 4.63 13.17 5.70
C ARG A 24 5.94 12.62 5.13
N ARG A 25 6.49 11.60 5.78
CA ARG A 25 7.81 11.03 5.45
C ARG A 25 7.69 9.51 5.43
N PRO A 26 7.28 8.92 4.29
CA PRO A 26 7.22 7.47 4.18
C PRO A 26 8.62 6.88 4.36
N VAL A 27 8.67 5.73 5.04
CA VAL A 27 9.88 4.92 5.21
C VAL A 27 10.24 4.22 3.90
N ALA A 28 9.21 3.81 3.14
CA ALA A 28 9.33 3.29 1.79
C ALA A 28 8.03 3.60 1.04
N GLU A 29 8.13 3.84 -0.27
CA GLU A 29 6.98 4.06 -1.17
C GLU A 29 7.28 3.51 -2.56
N GLU A 30 6.26 3.00 -3.24
CA GLU A 30 6.36 2.53 -4.63
C GLU A 30 5.01 2.61 -5.35
N ILE A 31 5.04 3.00 -6.63
CA ILE A 31 3.86 3.03 -7.50
C ILE A 31 3.89 1.82 -8.44
N PHE A 32 2.86 0.99 -8.34
CA PHE A 32 2.69 -0.21 -9.15
C PHE A 32 1.67 0.02 -10.28
N PRO A 33 1.89 -0.51 -11.50
CA PRO A 33 0.83 -0.63 -12.50
C PRO A 33 -0.21 -1.66 -12.04
N SER A 34 -1.46 -1.24 -11.83
CA SER A 34 -2.51 -2.13 -11.27
C SER A 34 -2.74 -3.37 -12.14
N ALA A 35 -2.70 -3.20 -13.48
CA ALA A 35 -2.90 -4.29 -14.43
C ALA A 35 -1.78 -5.35 -14.46
N SER A 36 -0.65 -5.10 -13.78
CA SER A 36 0.46 -6.07 -13.67
C SER A 36 0.21 -7.13 -12.58
N TYR A 37 -0.84 -6.99 -11.78
CA TYR A 37 -1.14 -7.87 -10.66
C TYR A 37 -2.54 -8.44 -10.77
N ALA A 38 -2.71 -9.70 -10.42
CA ALA A 38 -4.01 -10.37 -10.43
C ALA A 38 -4.94 -9.85 -9.30
N ASN A 39 -4.35 -9.39 -8.20
CA ASN A 39 -5.07 -8.86 -7.03
C ASN A 39 -4.14 -7.99 -6.18
N LEU A 40 -4.73 -7.22 -5.25
CA LEU A 40 -3.99 -6.33 -4.35
C LEU A 40 -3.05 -7.10 -3.40
N ALA A 41 -3.43 -8.29 -2.96
CA ALA A 41 -2.64 -9.05 -2.00
C ALA A 41 -1.27 -9.46 -2.57
N ASP A 42 -1.21 -9.83 -3.86
CA ASP A 42 0.05 -10.16 -4.53
C ASP A 42 0.98 -8.95 -4.63
N MET A 43 0.42 -7.78 -4.95
CA MET A 43 1.16 -6.52 -4.99
C MET A 43 1.71 -6.14 -3.61
N VAL A 44 0.90 -6.26 -2.56
CA VAL A 44 1.32 -5.96 -1.18
C VAL A 44 2.41 -6.93 -0.72
N ARG A 45 2.34 -8.22 -1.09
CA ARG A 45 3.40 -9.20 -0.77
C ARG A 45 4.71 -8.86 -1.45
N GLU A 46 4.68 -8.44 -2.71
CA GLU A 46 5.89 -8.01 -3.41
C GLU A 46 6.50 -6.78 -2.73
N PHE A 47 5.69 -5.76 -2.44
CA PHE A 47 6.12 -4.55 -1.74
C PHE A 47 6.71 -4.86 -0.35
N GLN A 48 6.06 -5.75 0.42
CA GLN A 48 6.56 -6.18 1.72
C GLN A 48 7.89 -6.93 1.59
N THR A 49 8.04 -7.78 0.57
CA THR A 49 9.29 -8.51 0.30
C THR A 49 10.42 -7.57 -0.10
N LYS A 50 10.14 -6.57 -0.95
CA LYS A 50 11.11 -5.55 -1.40
C LYS A 50 11.60 -4.67 -0.24
N THR A 51 10.70 -4.27 0.63
CA THR A 51 11.02 -3.34 1.73
C THR A 51 11.57 -4.05 2.96
N ASN A 52 11.19 -5.32 3.18
CA ASN A 52 11.51 -6.10 4.37
C ASN A 52 11.16 -5.36 5.68
N LEU A 53 10.07 -4.58 5.65
CA LEU A 53 9.57 -3.83 6.80
C LEU A 53 8.42 -4.59 7.48
N PRO A 54 8.34 -4.59 8.82
CA PRO A 54 7.16 -5.09 9.51
C PRO A 54 5.96 -4.20 9.20
N ILE A 55 4.78 -4.79 8.99
CA ILE A 55 3.51 -4.05 8.82
C ILE A 55 2.58 -4.49 9.95
N GLU A 56 2.07 -3.54 10.73
CA GLU A 56 1.19 -3.79 11.88
C GLU A 56 -0.24 -3.32 11.62
N TYR A 57 -0.37 -2.23 10.86
CA TYR A 57 -1.65 -1.62 10.51
C TYR A 57 -1.68 -1.37 9.01
N ALA A 58 -2.87 -1.37 8.42
CA ALA A 58 -3.06 -1.02 7.03
C ALA A 58 -4.30 -0.15 6.82
N SER A 59 -4.24 0.79 5.88
CA SER A 59 -5.35 1.61 5.44
C SER A 59 -5.29 1.76 3.92
N PHE A 60 -6.43 1.57 3.26
CA PHE A 60 -6.52 1.62 1.80
C PHE A 60 -7.59 2.61 1.36
N ASP A 61 -7.20 3.61 0.59
CA ASP A 61 -8.12 4.42 -0.21
C ASP A 61 -8.41 3.67 -1.51
N VAL A 62 -9.68 3.45 -1.82
CA VAL A 62 -10.09 2.65 -2.98
C VAL A 62 -10.95 3.52 -3.88
N ALA A 63 -10.50 3.72 -5.11
CA ALA A 63 -11.24 4.45 -6.14
C ALA A 63 -12.41 3.61 -6.70
N GLY A 64 -13.31 3.16 -5.81
CA GLY A 64 -14.42 2.27 -6.11
C GLY A 64 -15.28 1.97 -4.89
N PRO A 65 -16.41 1.26 -5.08
CA PRO A 65 -17.29 0.92 -3.97
C PRO A 65 -16.65 -0.09 -3.01
N VAL A 66 -16.83 0.15 -1.71
CA VAL A 66 -16.56 -0.84 -0.65
C VAL A 66 -17.90 -1.38 -0.18
N VAL A 67 -18.17 -2.67 -0.44
CA VAL A 67 -19.44 -3.32 -0.09
C VAL A 67 -19.20 -4.27 1.08
N GLY A 68 -19.90 -4.05 2.20
CA GLY A 68 -19.78 -4.89 3.40
C GLY A 68 -18.49 -4.66 4.20
N GLY A 69 -17.99 -3.42 4.18
CA GLY A 69 -16.86 -2.99 5.03
C GLY A 69 -17.22 -2.88 6.51
#